data_AF-A0A4Y7QHZ5-F1
#
_entry.id   AF-A0A4Y7QHZ5-F1
#
_cell.length_a   1.000
_cell.length_b   1.000
_cell.length_c   1.000
_cell.angle_alpha   90.00
_cell.angle_beta   90.00
_cell.angle_gamma   90.00
#
_symmetry.space_group_name_H-M   'P 1'
#
loop_
_entity.id
_entity.type
_entity.pdbx_description
1 polymer ?
#
loop_
_entity_poly.entity_id
_entity_poly.type
_entity_poly.pdbx_seq_one_letter_code
_entity_poly.pdbx_strand_id
1 'polypeptide(L)'
;MKRKFISRRSASRKAMKARNDCMEEMRRDSSPLGLLLARIRKREGKSLEQLLDRYSARRYHVPFEKLDKHEKDFASAMLVEGSGRSDIVANRVVACYPFLCSFAVFFAIVASIHTVNKSPDVLKELVHQICSWGLGFAGNKLGDRAGRAVNIGPLIVVICVVIGGYVGANIGNGVVLQWADDDDLTVIV
;
A
#
# COMPACT_ATOMS: atom_id res chain seq x y z
N MET A 1 32.51 26.66 4.94
CA MET A 1 31.70 25.96 3.91
C MET A 1 31.34 26.94 2.79
N LYS A 2 31.96 26.88 1.60
CA LYS A 2 31.65 27.81 0.50
C LYS A 2 30.30 27.43 -0.12
N ARG A 3 29.28 28.30 -0.01
CA ARG A 3 27.99 28.13 -0.72
C ARG A 3 28.25 28.24 -2.22
N LYS A 4 28.22 27.12 -2.96
CA LYS A 4 28.15 27.14 -4.43
C LYS A 4 26.78 27.69 -4.82
N PHE A 5 26.74 28.84 -5.47
CA PHE A 5 25.51 29.35 -6.08
C PHE A 5 25.13 28.43 -7.26
N ILE A 6 24.02 27.72 -7.10
CA ILE A 6 23.49 26.83 -8.12
C ILE A 6 22.48 27.63 -8.95
N SER A 7 22.58 27.59 -10.28
CA SER A 7 21.57 28.18 -11.17
C SER A 7 20.18 27.60 -10.86
N ARG A 8 19.12 28.43 -10.89
CA ARG A 8 17.74 28.02 -10.56
C ARG A 8 17.28 26.81 -11.38
N ARG A 9 17.70 26.71 -12.64
CA ARG A 9 17.41 25.56 -13.52
C ARG A 9 18.13 24.27 -13.08
N SER A 10 19.34 24.39 -12.54
CA SER A 10 20.08 23.25 -11.98
C SER A 10 19.50 22.82 -10.63
N ALA A 11 19.07 23.78 -9.81
CA ALA A 11 18.37 23.50 -8.56
C ALA A 11 17.03 22.78 -8.80
N SER A 12 16.24 23.22 -9.78
CA SER A 12 14.96 22.59 -10.11
C SER A 12 15.11 21.17 -10.65
N ARG A 13 16.15 20.90 -11.46
CA ARG A 13 16.51 19.54 -11.90
C ARG A 13 16.84 18.63 -10.72
N LYS A 14 17.65 19.11 -9.77
CA LYS A 14 18.00 18.33 -8.57
C LYS A 14 16.78 18.05 -7.69
N ALA A 15 15.94 19.06 -7.47
CA ALA A 15 14.71 18.92 -6.70
C ALA A 15 13.73 17.93 -7.34
N MET A 16 13.56 17.98 -8.66
CA MET A 16 12.78 17.00 -9.41
C MET A 16 13.32 15.59 -9.23
N LYS A 17 14.65 15.41 -9.38
CA LYS A 17 15.28 14.10 -9.22
C LYS A 17 15.03 13.54 -7.82
N ALA A 18 15.33 14.31 -6.78
CA ALA A 18 15.09 13.90 -5.39
C ALA A 18 13.61 13.54 -5.13
N ARG A 19 12.66 14.33 -5.66
CA ARG A 19 11.24 14.04 -5.58
C ARG A 19 10.86 12.73 -6.27
N ASN A 20 11.38 12.48 -7.46
CA ASN A 20 11.09 11.26 -8.22
C ASN A 20 11.72 10.02 -7.55
N ASP A 21 12.95 10.14 -7.07
CA ASP A 21 13.65 9.07 -6.35
C ASP A 21 12.89 8.69 -5.06
N CYS A 22 12.47 9.68 -4.26
CA CYS A 22 11.66 9.44 -3.07
C CYS A 22 10.31 8.78 -3.39
N MET A 23 9.62 9.20 -4.45
CA MET A 23 8.37 8.55 -4.88
C MET A 23 8.59 7.10 -5.30
N GLU A 24 9.70 6.79 -5.95
CA GLU A 24 9.99 5.42 -6.39
C GLU A 24 10.33 4.52 -5.21
N GLU A 25 11.10 5.03 -4.25
CA GLU A 25 11.39 4.30 -3.01
C GLU A 25 10.11 4.01 -2.22
N MET A 26 9.25 5.02 -2.02
CA MET A 26 7.96 4.81 -1.35
C MET A 26 7.07 3.79 -2.08
N ARG A 27 7.15 3.70 -3.41
CA ARG A 27 6.40 2.69 -4.19
C ARG A 27 6.95 1.28 -3.97
N ARG A 28 8.26 1.12 -3.79
CA ARG A 28 8.87 -0.18 -3.50
C ARG A 28 8.40 -0.74 -2.17
N ASP A 29 8.25 0.13 -1.17
CA ASP A 29 7.80 -0.26 0.17
C ASP A 29 6.28 -0.32 0.32
N SER A 30 5.53 0.16 -0.68
CA SER A 30 4.07 0.18 -0.64
C SER A 30 3.47 -1.21 -0.80
N SER A 31 2.37 -1.47 -0.08
CA SER A 31 1.55 -2.66 -0.31
C SER A 31 1.03 -2.71 -1.76
N PRO A 32 0.64 -3.88 -2.30
CA PRO A 32 0.15 -3.98 -3.68
C PRO A 32 -1.04 -3.06 -3.97
N LEU A 33 -1.96 -2.91 -3.01
CA LEU A 33 -3.06 -1.94 -3.06
C LEU A 33 -2.55 -0.48 -3.02
N GLY A 34 -1.61 -0.18 -2.11
CA GLY A 34 -0.98 1.14 -2.03
C GLY A 34 -0.25 1.52 -3.32
N LEU A 35 0.41 0.56 -3.96
CA LEU A 35 1.10 0.73 -5.24
C LEU A 35 0.12 1.01 -6.37
N LEU A 36 -1.02 0.30 -6.42
CA LEU A 36 -2.11 0.60 -7.37
C LEU A 36 -2.60 2.04 -7.21
N LEU A 37 -2.93 2.45 -5.97
CA LEU A 37 -3.41 3.80 -5.67
C LEU A 37 -2.34 4.86 -6.00
N ALA A 38 -1.08 4.58 -5.70
CA ALA A 38 0.04 5.45 -6.04
C ALA A 38 0.17 5.63 -7.57
N ARG A 39 0.03 4.55 -8.35
CA ARG A 39 0.05 4.59 -9.82
C ARG A 39 -1.15 5.32 -10.41
N ILE A 40 -2.34 5.18 -9.81
CA ILE A 40 -3.53 5.94 -10.22
C ILE A 40 -3.32 7.45 -9.97
N ARG A 41 -2.77 7.81 -8.80
CA ARG A 41 -2.54 9.21 -8.41
C ARG A 41 -1.39 9.86 -9.18
N LYS A 42 -0.29 9.12 -9.38
CA LYS A 42 0.94 9.54 -10.07
C LYS A 42 1.55 8.32 -10.77
N ARG A 43 1.20 8.12 -12.05
CA ARG A 43 1.63 6.96 -12.87
C ARG A 43 3.15 6.76 -12.84
N GLU A 44 3.90 7.84 -13.00
CA GLU A 44 5.36 7.83 -13.08
C GLU A 44 5.96 9.19 -12.70
N GLY A 45 7.28 9.24 -12.52
CA GLY A 45 8.01 10.48 -12.28
C GLY A 45 7.88 11.41 -13.49
N LYS A 46 7.52 12.67 -13.26
CA LYS A 46 7.37 13.64 -14.36
C LYS A 46 8.73 14.17 -14.80
N SER A 47 8.87 14.45 -16.09
CA SER A 47 10.06 15.11 -16.64
C SER A 47 10.14 16.58 -16.20
N LEU A 48 11.33 17.17 -16.36
CA LEU A 48 11.56 18.56 -15.96
C LEU A 48 10.68 19.52 -16.76
N GLU A 49 10.56 19.28 -18.06
CA GLU A 49 9.75 20.09 -18.98
C GLU A 49 8.27 20.01 -18.61
N GLN A 50 7.73 18.80 -18.41
CA GLN A 50 6.35 18.60 -17.98
C GLN A 50 6.03 19.31 -16.66
N LEU A 51 7.00 19.38 -15.74
CA LEU A 51 6.82 20.09 -14.48
C LEU A 51 6.90 21.60 -14.66
N LEU A 52 7.86 22.09 -15.43
CA LEU A 52 8.00 23.51 -15.72
C LEU A 52 6.78 24.06 -16.44
N ASP A 53 6.28 23.35 -17.46
CA ASP A 53 5.04 23.70 -18.17
C ASP A 53 3.83 23.68 -17.24
N ARG A 54 3.76 22.72 -16.32
CA ARG A 54 2.67 22.67 -15.34
C ARG A 54 2.68 23.89 -14.43
N TYR A 55 3.84 24.29 -13.92
CA TYR A 55 3.96 25.45 -13.04
C TYR A 55 3.79 26.78 -13.79
N SER A 56 4.25 26.85 -15.05
CA SER A 56 4.05 28.03 -15.88
C SER A 56 2.59 28.19 -16.29
N ALA A 57 1.94 27.12 -16.77
CA ALA A 57 0.53 27.14 -17.14
C ALA A 57 -0.37 27.45 -15.92
N ARG A 58 -0.01 26.97 -14.73
CA ARG A 58 -0.77 27.26 -13.49
C ARG A 58 -0.71 28.73 -13.08
N ARG A 59 0.41 29.42 -13.32
CA ARG A 59 0.64 30.78 -12.81
C ARG A 59 0.43 31.86 -13.86
N TYR A 60 0.81 31.58 -15.11
CA TYR A 60 0.89 32.50 -16.22
C TYR A 60 0.00 32.08 -17.41
N HIS A 61 -0.63 30.90 -17.37
CA HIS A 61 -1.48 30.37 -18.45
C HIS A 61 -0.76 30.21 -19.81
N VAL A 62 0.57 30.16 -19.80
CA VAL A 62 1.43 30.10 -20.99
C VAL A 62 2.47 28.97 -20.84
N PRO A 63 2.86 28.28 -21.94
CA PRO A 63 3.90 27.24 -21.93
C PRO A 63 5.27 27.80 -21.53
N PHE A 64 6.10 27.01 -20.85
CA PHE A 64 7.38 27.46 -20.27
C PHE A 64 8.30 28.15 -21.28
N GLU A 65 8.27 27.71 -22.53
CA GLU A 65 9.11 28.24 -23.61
C GLU A 65 8.81 29.69 -23.96
N LYS A 66 7.53 30.11 -23.87
CA LYS A 66 7.05 31.44 -24.25
C LYS A 66 7.21 32.50 -23.15
N LEU A 67 7.68 32.10 -21.95
CA LEU A 67 7.90 33.03 -20.84
C LEU A 67 9.19 33.85 -20.99
N ASP A 68 9.16 35.05 -20.42
CA ASP A 68 10.35 35.88 -20.28
C ASP A 68 11.35 35.26 -19.28
N LYS A 69 12.61 35.69 -19.33
CA LYS A 69 13.70 35.19 -18.47
C LYS A 69 13.36 35.31 -16.98
N HIS A 70 12.75 36.42 -16.56
CA HIS A 70 12.37 36.61 -15.16
C HIS A 70 11.26 35.63 -14.73
N GLU A 71 10.28 35.40 -15.60
CA GLU A 71 9.18 34.49 -15.34
C GLU A 71 9.62 33.01 -15.37
N LYS A 72 10.58 32.65 -16.23
CA LYS A 72 11.24 31.33 -16.27
C LYS A 72 11.99 31.03 -14.97
N ASP A 73 12.66 32.03 -14.41
CA ASP A 73 13.36 31.93 -13.13
C ASP A 73 12.37 31.80 -11.95
N PHE A 74 11.20 32.43 -12.04
CA PHE A 74 10.13 32.29 -11.05
C PHE A 74 9.46 30.91 -11.11
N ALA A 75 9.12 30.43 -12.31
CA ALA A 75 8.58 29.08 -12.50
C ALA A 75 9.54 27.98 -12.02
N SER A 76 10.84 28.15 -12.25
CA SER A 76 11.89 27.25 -11.74
C SER A 76 11.96 27.26 -10.21
N ALA A 77 11.79 28.42 -9.57
CA ALA A 77 11.76 28.54 -8.11
C ALA A 77 10.51 27.87 -7.50
N MET A 78 9.34 28.08 -8.09
CA MET A 78 8.10 27.42 -7.67
C MET A 78 8.19 25.89 -7.79
N LEU A 79 8.89 25.37 -8.80
CA LEU A 79 9.14 23.94 -8.94
C LEU A 79 9.99 23.40 -7.77
N VAL A 80 11.01 24.13 -7.34
CA VAL A 80 11.84 23.74 -6.19
C VAL A 80 11.00 23.71 -4.92
N GLU A 81 10.24 24.77 -4.64
CA GLU A 81 9.37 24.86 -3.46
C GLU A 81 8.30 23.78 -3.47
N GLY A 82 7.60 23.62 -4.60
CA GLY A 82 6.54 22.63 -4.75
C GLY A 82 7.03 21.18 -4.77
N SER A 83 8.32 20.93 -5.01
CA SER A 83 8.90 19.58 -4.92
C SER A 83 9.07 19.11 -3.47
N GLY A 84 9.19 20.03 -2.51
CA GLY A 84 9.29 19.73 -1.08
C GLY A 84 7.95 19.76 -0.33
N ARG A 85 6.87 20.24 -0.96
CA ARG A 85 5.58 20.40 -0.29
C ARG A 85 4.84 19.06 -0.19
N SER A 86 4.40 18.71 1.02
CA SER A 86 3.57 17.53 1.28
C SER A 86 2.13 17.73 0.77
N ASP A 87 1.51 16.63 0.34
CA ASP A 87 0.07 16.58 0.02
C ASP A 87 -0.68 16.23 1.31
N ILE A 88 -1.35 17.23 1.91
CA ILE A 88 -2.05 17.12 3.19
C ILE A 88 -3.15 16.05 3.12
N VAL A 89 -3.83 15.93 1.98
CA VAL A 89 -4.92 14.96 1.79
C VAL A 89 -4.35 13.56 1.76
N ALA A 90 -3.30 13.33 0.97
CA ALA A 90 -2.64 12.03 0.92
C ALA A 90 -2.08 11.62 2.29
N ASN A 91 -1.45 12.56 3.01
CA ASN A 91 -0.89 12.27 4.33
C ASN A 91 -1.97 11.90 5.36
N ARG A 92 -3.11 12.61 5.36
CA ARG A 92 -4.22 12.29 6.28
C ARG A 92 -4.83 10.92 5.99
N VAL A 93 -5.02 10.57 4.72
CA VAL A 93 -5.54 9.24 4.33
C VAL A 93 -4.61 8.13 4.81
N VAL A 94 -3.31 8.26 4.55
CA VAL A 94 -2.31 7.26 4.99
C VAL A 94 -2.26 7.17 6.52
N ALA A 95 -2.42 8.29 7.24
CA ALA A 95 -2.44 8.28 8.70
C ALA A 95 -3.68 7.60 9.30
N CYS A 96 -4.84 7.67 8.64
CA CYS A 96 -6.07 7.03 9.13
C CYS A 96 -6.17 5.53 8.77
N TYR A 97 -5.45 5.08 7.75
CA TYR A 97 -5.56 3.71 7.24
C TYR A 97 -5.26 2.61 8.27
N PRO A 98 -4.19 2.70 9.10
CA PRO A 98 -3.90 1.70 10.13
C PRO A 98 -5.03 1.57 11.14
N PHE A 99 -5.65 2.70 11.51
CA PHE A 99 -6.77 2.71 12.44
C PHE A 99 -7.95 1.91 11.86
N LEU A 100 -8.33 2.18 10.61
CA LEU A 100 -9.46 1.48 9.98
C LEU A 100 -9.24 -0.04 9.88
N CYS A 101 -8.03 -0.47 9.51
CA CYS A 101 -7.69 -1.89 9.44
C CYS A 101 -7.68 -2.55 10.83
N SER A 102 -7.12 -1.90 11.84
CA SER A 102 -7.11 -2.41 13.21
C SER A 102 -8.51 -2.59 13.78
N PHE A 103 -9.45 -1.68 13.46
CA PHE A 103 -10.85 -1.82 13.86
C PHE A 103 -11.51 -3.05 13.24
N ALA A 104 -11.27 -3.31 11.95
CA ALA A 104 -11.83 -4.49 11.29
C ALA A 104 -11.32 -5.80 11.95
N VAL A 105 -10.03 -5.88 12.25
CA VAL A 105 -9.44 -7.02 12.96
C VAL A 105 -10.02 -7.14 14.37
N PHE A 106 -10.18 -6.03 15.09
CA PHE A 106 -10.78 -6.01 16.42
C PHE A 106 -12.21 -6.57 16.41
N PHE A 107 -13.07 -6.08 15.51
CA PHE A 107 -14.44 -6.59 15.39
C PHE A 107 -14.48 -8.07 15.03
N ALA A 108 -13.56 -8.52 14.17
CA ALA A 108 -13.48 -9.91 13.79
C ALA A 108 -13.05 -10.80 14.98
N ILE A 109 -12.11 -10.35 15.81
CA ILE A 109 -11.73 -11.04 17.06
C ILE A 109 -12.92 -11.11 18.02
N VAL A 110 -13.64 -9.99 18.23
CA VAL A 110 -14.82 -9.94 19.10
C VAL A 110 -15.90 -10.91 18.60
N ALA A 111 -16.15 -10.95 17.30
CA ALA A 111 -17.09 -11.89 16.70
C ALA A 111 -16.64 -13.34 16.93
N SER A 112 -15.34 -13.63 16.76
CA SER A 112 -14.71 -14.93 17.01
C SER A 112 -14.93 -15.42 18.45
N ILE A 113 -14.66 -14.56 19.44
CA ILE A 113 -14.86 -14.87 20.86
C ILE A 113 -16.34 -15.15 21.15
N HIS A 114 -17.24 -14.39 20.53
CA HIS A 114 -18.67 -14.60 20.70
C HIS A 114 -19.13 -15.95 20.13
N THR A 115 -18.59 -16.42 19.01
CA THR A 115 -18.86 -17.77 18.50
C THR A 115 -18.32 -18.86 19.41
N VAL A 116 -17.10 -18.71 19.94
CA VAL A 116 -16.52 -19.67 20.91
C VAL A 116 -17.41 -19.80 22.15
N ASN A 117 -17.85 -18.69 22.74
CA ASN A 117 -18.66 -18.71 23.95
C ASN A 117 -20.06 -19.32 23.77
N LYS A 118 -20.61 -19.30 22.56
CA LYS A 118 -21.91 -19.92 22.25
C LYS A 118 -21.79 -21.36 21.78
N SER A 119 -20.58 -21.83 21.52
CA SER A 119 -20.36 -23.17 20.99
C SER A 119 -20.59 -24.23 22.09
N PRO A 120 -21.12 -25.41 21.73
CA PRO A 120 -21.26 -26.53 22.65
C PRO A 120 -19.89 -27.07 23.10
N ASP A 121 -18.91 -27.10 22.20
CA ASP A 121 -17.52 -27.50 22.47
C ASP A 121 -16.55 -26.34 22.33
N VAL A 122 -16.34 -25.62 23.44
CA VAL A 122 -15.51 -24.41 23.50
C VAL A 122 -14.08 -24.67 23.04
N LEU A 123 -13.50 -25.81 23.40
CA LEU A 123 -12.10 -26.14 23.08
C LEU A 123 -11.93 -26.42 21.58
N LYS A 124 -12.86 -27.15 20.98
CA LYS A 124 -12.87 -27.46 19.54
C LYS A 124 -13.05 -26.19 18.70
N GLU A 125 -13.98 -25.32 19.08
CA GLU A 125 -14.21 -24.06 18.37
C GLU A 125 -13.03 -23.09 18.52
N LEU A 126 -12.36 -23.06 19.68
CA LEU A 126 -11.14 -22.27 19.87
C LEU A 126 -10.00 -22.73 18.93
N VAL A 127 -9.75 -24.04 18.85
CA VAL A 127 -8.75 -24.63 17.94
C VAL A 127 -9.12 -24.33 16.48
N HIS A 128 -10.40 -24.48 16.12
CA HIS A 128 -10.90 -24.13 14.79
C HIS A 128 -10.53 -22.70 14.39
N GLN A 129 -10.81 -21.74 15.27
CA GLN A 129 -10.54 -20.34 14.99
C GLN A 129 -9.03 -20.08 14.89
N ILE A 130 -8.21 -20.59 15.81
CA ILE A 130 -6.75 -20.39 15.74
C ILE A 130 -6.17 -20.96 14.44
N CYS A 131 -6.57 -22.18 14.05
CA CYS A 131 -6.13 -22.80 12.81
C CYS A 131 -6.60 -22.02 11.58
N SER A 132 -7.87 -21.62 11.53
CA SER A 132 -8.46 -20.88 10.42
C SER A 132 -7.80 -19.50 10.23
N TRP A 133 -7.65 -18.73 11.32
CA TRP A 133 -6.98 -17.44 11.30
C TRP A 133 -5.48 -17.58 10.96
N GLY A 134 -4.79 -18.53 11.59
CA GLY A 134 -3.36 -18.75 11.37
C GLY A 134 -3.04 -19.13 9.93
N LEU A 135 -3.78 -20.10 9.36
CA LEU A 135 -3.59 -20.51 7.97
C LEU A 135 -4.15 -19.49 6.97
N GLY A 136 -5.20 -18.75 7.31
CA GLY A 136 -5.67 -17.62 6.49
C GLY A 136 -4.61 -16.52 6.35
N PHE A 137 -3.95 -16.13 7.44
CA PHE A 137 -2.85 -15.16 7.36
C PHE A 137 -1.62 -15.70 6.63
N ALA A 138 -1.28 -16.98 6.83
CA ALA A 138 -0.19 -17.62 6.09
C ALA A 138 -0.50 -17.68 4.59
N GLY A 139 -1.72 -18.07 4.23
CA GLY A 139 -2.23 -18.11 2.86
C GLY A 139 -2.21 -16.75 2.18
N ASN A 140 -2.59 -15.68 2.88
CA ASN A 140 -2.47 -14.30 2.38
C ASN A 140 -1.01 -13.94 2.03
N LYS A 141 -0.04 -14.27 2.89
CA LYS A 141 1.39 -14.00 2.64
C LYS A 141 1.94 -14.81 1.46
N LEU A 142 1.51 -16.06 1.32
CA LEU A 142 1.90 -16.90 0.20
C LEU A 142 1.29 -16.39 -1.12
N GLY A 143 0.01 -16.02 -1.09
CA GLY A 143 -0.69 -15.39 -2.22
C GLY A 143 -0.03 -14.08 -2.66
N ASP A 144 0.42 -13.26 -1.71
CA ASP A 144 1.16 -12.02 -1.98
C ASP A 144 2.50 -12.29 -2.70
N ARG A 145 3.27 -13.28 -2.22
CA ARG A 145 4.52 -13.69 -2.86
C ARG A 145 4.30 -14.26 -4.26
N ALA A 146 3.30 -15.13 -4.43
CA ALA A 146 2.96 -15.71 -5.72
C ALA A 146 2.49 -14.62 -6.70
N GLY A 147 1.61 -13.71 -6.25
CA GLY A 147 1.13 -12.60 -7.07
C GLY A 147 2.27 -11.68 -7.52
N ARG A 148 3.23 -11.36 -6.63
CA ARG A 148 4.40 -10.56 -7.01
C ARG A 148 5.31 -11.28 -8.01
N ALA A 149 5.47 -12.59 -7.91
CA ALA A 149 6.31 -13.37 -8.83
C ALA A 149 5.79 -13.30 -10.28
N VAL A 150 4.48 -13.21 -10.45
CA VAL A 150 3.83 -13.15 -11.77
C VAL A 150 4.05 -11.80 -12.46
N ASN A 151 4.28 -10.70 -11.72
CA ASN A 151 4.60 -9.36 -12.24
C ASN A 151 3.65 -8.79 -13.31
N ILE A 152 2.41 -9.29 -13.42
CA ILE A 152 1.39 -8.76 -14.36
C ILE A 152 0.69 -7.51 -13.78
N GLY A 153 1.18 -6.99 -12.64
CA GLY A 153 0.76 -5.72 -12.07
C GLY A 153 0.02 -5.87 -10.73
N PRO A 154 -0.23 -4.75 -10.05
CA PRO A 154 -0.66 -4.75 -8.65
C PRO A 154 -2.03 -5.39 -8.43
N LEU A 155 -2.95 -5.32 -9.41
CA LEU A 155 -4.31 -5.88 -9.30
C LEU A 155 -4.29 -7.40 -9.08
N ILE A 156 -3.45 -8.11 -9.85
CA ILE A 156 -3.35 -9.58 -9.77
C ILE A 156 -2.78 -9.99 -8.41
N VAL A 157 -1.85 -9.22 -7.86
CA VAL A 157 -1.34 -9.47 -6.51
C VAL A 157 -2.46 -9.40 -5.49
N VAL A 158 -3.35 -8.41 -5.56
CA VAL A 158 -4.49 -8.31 -4.63
C VAL A 158 -5.41 -9.52 -4.74
N ILE A 159 -5.71 -9.96 -5.96
CA ILE A 159 -6.55 -11.14 -6.20
C ILE A 159 -5.90 -12.39 -5.63
N CYS A 160 -4.59 -12.59 -5.87
CA CYS A 160 -3.83 -13.72 -5.33
C CYS A 160 -3.77 -13.71 -3.80
N VAL A 161 -3.68 -12.54 -3.16
CA VAL A 161 -3.76 -12.42 -1.70
C VAL A 161 -5.10 -12.92 -1.20
N VAL A 162 -6.21 -12.42 -1.76
CA VAL A 162 -7.57 -12.81 -1.34
C VAL A 162 -7.80 -14.30 -1.52
N ILE A 163 -7.42 -14.85 -2.68
CA ILE A 163 -7.52 -16.30 -2.95
C ILE A 163 -6.65 -17.09 -1.96
N GLY A 164 -5.40 -16.68 -1.76
CA GLY A 164 -4.48 -17.33 -0.84
C GLY A 164 -5.02 -17.35 0.58
N GLY A 165 -5.58 -16.24 1.07
CA GLY A 165 -6.22 -16.17 2.37
C GLY A 165 -7.44 -17.07 2.50
N TYR A 166 -8.32 -17.06 1.50
CA TYR A 166 -9.52 -17.91 1.49
C TYR A 166 -9.14 -19.40 1.48
N VAL A 167 -8.22 -19.81 0.61
CA VAL A 167 -7.75 -21.21 0.54
C VAL A 167 -7.07 -21.60 1.85
N GLY A 168 -6.21 -20.74 2.40
CA GLY A 168 -5.55 -20.98 3.69
C GLY A 168 -6.55 -21.21 4.83
N ALA A 169 -7.58 -20.37 4.94
CA ALA A 169 -8.62 -20.52 5.96
C ALA A 169 -9.41 -21.82 5.81
N ASN A 170 -9.75 -22.22 4.57
CA ASN A 170 -10.45 -23.47 4.29
C ASN A 170 -9.60 -24.71 4.64
N ILE A 171 -8.29 -24.66 4.36
CA ILE A 171 -7.37 -25.72 4.80
C ILE A 171 -7.33 -25.78 6.32
N GLY A 172 -7.31 -24.63 7.00
CA GLY A 172 -7.35 -24.56 8.46
C GLY A 172 -8.59 -25.21 9.06
N ASN A 173 -9.75 -25.02 8.40
CA ASN A 173 -10.98 -25.72 8.76
C ASN A 173 -10.84 -27.24 8.58
N GLY A 174 -10.31 -27.69 7.44
CA GLY A 174 -10.12 -29.11 7.15
C GLY A 174 -9.22 -29.83 8.15
N VAL A 175 -8.14 -29.19 8.62
CA VAL A 175 -7.24 -29.75 9.64
C VAL A 175 -7.98 -29.99 10.96
N VAL A 176 -8.88 -29.08 11.35
CA VAL A 176 -9.63 -29.20 12.60
C VAL A 176 -10.70 -30.29 12.50
N LEU A 177 -11.32 -30.44 11.33
CA LEU A 177 -12.26 -31.53 11.08
C LEU A 177 -11.57 -32.90 11.16
N GLN A 178 -10.35 -33.03 10.62
CA GLN A 178 -9.57 -34.27 10.74
C GLN A 178 -9.17 -34.56 12.19
N TRP A 179 -8.71 -33.55 12.93
CA TRP A 179 -8.41 -33.70 14.35
C TRP A 179 -9.64 -34.14 15.17
N ALA A 180 -10.82 -33.61 14.85
CA ALA A 180 -12.05 -33.99 15.50
C ALA A 180 -12.52 -35.42 15.17
N ASP A 181 -12.22 -35.92 13.97
CA ASP A 181 -12.55 -37.28 13.53
C ASP A 181 -11.63 -38.32 14.21
N ASP A 182 -10.35 -37.95 14.44
CA ASP A 182 -9.37 -38.79 15.15
C ASP A 182 -9.72 -38.97 16.64
N ASP A 183 -10.31 -37.97 17.29
CA ASP A 183 -10.73 -38.06 18.71
C ASP A 183 -11.95 -39.00 18.90
N ASP A 184 -12.89 -39.06 17.95
CA ASP A 184 -14.06 -39.97 18.01
C ASP A 184 -13.67 -41.46 17.90
N LEU A 185 -12.49 -41.77 17.32
CA LEU A 185 -11.92 -43.12 17.25
C LEU A 185 -11.32 -43.61 18.59
N THR A 186 -11.25 -42.76 19.62
CA THR A 186 -10.75 -43.14 20.96
C THR A 186 -11.83 -43.48 21.97
N VAL A 187 -13.12 -43.39 21.59
CA VAL A 187 -14.27 -43.77 22.43
C VAL A 187 -14.90 -45.08 21.90
N ILE A 188 -14.09 -46.13 21.79
CA ILE A 188 -14.58 -47.52 21.73
C ILE A 188 -13.90 -48.28 22.87
N VAL A 189 -14.49 -48.17 24.06
CA VAL A 189 -14.32 -49.12 25.19
C VAL A 189 -15.71 -49.50 25.68
#